data_AF-A0A961SLX2-F1
#
_entry.id   AF-A0A961SLX2-F1
#
_cell.length_a   1.000
_cell.length_b   1.000
_cell.length_c   1.000
_cell.angle_alpha   90.00
_cell.angle_beta   90.00
_cell.angle_gamma   90.00
#
_symmetry.space_group_name_H-M   'P 1'
#
loop_
_entity.id
_entity.type
_entity.pdbx_description
1 polymer ?
#
loop_
_entity_poly.entity_id
_entity_poly.type
_entity_poly.pdbx_seq_one_letter_code
_entity_poly.pdbx_strand_id
1 'polypeptide(L)'
;MRPVNVIWKGHSRNVEARLRLLDKLHRLARQSDSYLQPRERPFLTVVGQERPSPRPNVDRIHDVHKGEVLVSTEIGLHAGTLIARAEEAGLSIRSGPDGASYIVLDEVHLRGLDFKLFDPRGLYPENDRMSFVFIDCPQHHFLDGRLVTVGSNGRTVILSCPNIRLKSYLEDWTDCLFAWIRFFHMGDFWWQRHEELQGYNDYRGVFETVQTERGTAVAEEATFDAVLSTFTQHAEHSRCETQRTA
;
A
#
# COMPACT_ATOMS: atom_id res chain seq x y z
N MET A 1 8.49 15.54 16.72
CA MET A 1 7.40 14.70 16.16
C MET A 1 7.92 13.29 15.92
N ARG A 2 7.23 12.29 16.47
CA ARG A 2 7.59 10.86 16.36
C ARG A 2 7.09 10.31 15.01
N PRO A 3 7.76 9.29 14.44
CA PRO A 3 7.24 8.59 13.27
C PRO A 3 5.96 7.83 13.64
N VAL A 4 5.05 7.69 12.67
CA VAL A 4 3.83 6.91 12.81
C VAL A 4 3.88 5.75 11.83
N ASN A 5 3.71 4.54 12.35
CA ASN A 5 3.53 3.36 11.51
C ASN A 5 2.05 3.29 11.16
N VAL A 6 1.77 3.24 9.86
CA VAL A 6 0.42 3.06 9.33
C VAL A 6 0.34 1.68 8.71
N ILE A 7 -0.65 0.90 9.13
CA ILE A 7 -0.94 -0.45 8.65
C ILE A 7 -2.31 -0.41 7.99
N TRP A 8 -2.48 -1.09 6.85
CA TRP A 8 -3.78 -1.20 6.21
C TRP A 8 -4.07 -2.62 5.73
N LYS A 9 -5.35 -2.98 5.77
CA LYS A 9 -5.90 -4.28 5.41
C LYS A 9 -7.09 -4.05 4.51
N GLY A 10 -7.36 -5.02 3.65
CA GLY A 10 -8.46 -4.89 2.71
C GLY A 10 -8.65 -6.13 1.86
N HIS A 11 -9.87 -6.33 1.38
CA HIS A 11 -10.25 -7.49 0.60
C HIS A 11 -11.27 -7.09 -0.47
N SER A 12 -10.79 -6.96 -1.72
CA SER A 12 -11.64 -6.65 -2.86
C SER A 12 -11.69 -7.81 -3.84
N ARG A 13 -12.83 -8.50 -3.86
CA ARG A 13 -13.10 -9.59 -4.83
C ARG A 13 -13.48 -9.06 -6.21
N ASN A 14 -13.86 -7.80 -6.31
CA ASN A 14 -14.24 -7.19 -7.58
C ASN A 14 -12.97 -6.82 -8.37
N VAL A 15 -12.65 -7.63 -9.39
CA VAL A 15 -11.50 -7.42 -10.28
C VAL A 15 -11.53 -6.04 -10.93
N GLU A 16 -12.68 -5.58 -11.42
CA GLU A 16 -12.79 -4.27 -12.06
C GLU A 16 -12.52 -3.14 -11.07
N ALA A 17 -13.04 -3.24 -9.84
CA ALA A 17 -12.80 -2.25 -8.79
C ALA A 17 -11.30 -2.20 -8.42
N ARG A 18 -10.62 -3.36 -8.36
CA ARG A 18 -9.17 -3.44 -8.16
C ARG A 18 -8.40 -2.78 -9.30
N LEU A 19 -8.75 -3.06 -10.55
CA LEU A 19 -8.08 -2.47 -11.71
C LEU A 19 -8.27 -0.95 -11.76
N ARG A 20 -9.48 -0.45 -11.50
CA ARG A 20 -9.73 1.00 -11.39
C ARG A 20 -8.91 1.64 -10.28
N LEU A 21 -8.88 1.02 -9.09
CA LEU A 21 -8.07 1.49 -7.98
C LEU A 21 -6.58 1.56 -8.36
N LEU A 22 -6.05 0.51 -8.97
CA LEU A 22 -4.65 0.44 -9.40
C LEU A 22 -4.31 1.51 -10.45
N ASP A 23 -5.23 1.85 -11.36
CA ASP A 23 -5.05 2.94 -12.32
C ASP A 23 -4.92 4.30 -11.62
N LYS A 24 -5.80 4.59 -10.64
CA LYS A 24 -5.70 5.82 -9.83
C LYS A 24 -4.40 5.86 -9.03
N LEU A 25 -4.07 4.79 -8.32
CA LEU A 25 -2.83 4.70 -7.54
C LEU A 25 -1.59 4.79 -8.42
N HIS A 26 -1.66 4.37 -9.68
CA HIS A 26 -0.56 4.54 -10.62
C HIS A 26 -0.32 6.02 -10.96
N ARG A 27 -1.37 6.86 -11.03
CA ARG A 27 -1.21 8.33 -11.16
C ARG A 27 -0.48 8.92 -9.96
N LEU A 28 -0.88 8.51 -8.76
CA LEU A 28 -0.21 8.92 -7.52
C LEU A 28 1.27 8.48 -7.48
N ALA A 29 1.54 7.22 -7.84
CA ALA A 29 2.90 6.69 -7.89
C ALA A 29 3.78 7.45 -8.88
N ARG A 30 3.25 7.80 -10.06
CA ARG A 30 3.96 8.66 -11.03
C ARG A 30 4.22 10.06 -10.51
N GLN A 31 3.26 10.65 -9.81
CA GLN A 31 3.44 11.97 -9.20
C GLN A 31 4.53 11.93 -8.12
N SER A 32 4.51 10.91 -7.26
CA SER A 32 5.55 10.67 -6.25
C SER A 32 6.93 10.47 -6.88
N ASP A 33 7.02 9.62 -7.91
CA ASP A 33 8.27 9.36 -8.63
C ASP A 33 8.85 10.63 -9.26
N SER A 34 8.01 11.54 -9.76
CA SER A 34 8.48 12.82 -10.33
C SER A 34 9.25 13.71 -9.34
N TYR A 35 8.98 13.56 -8.03
CA TYR A 35 9.69 14.25 -6.97
C TYR A 35 10.91 13.48 -6.46
N LEU A 36 10.92 12.15 -6.62
CA LEU A 36 12.04 11.28 -6.26
C LEU A 36 13.15 11.27 -7.33
N GLN A 37 12.80 11.51 -8.59
CA GLN A 37 13.76 11.59 -9.67
C GLN A 37 14.71 12.79 -9.45
N PRO A 38 16.04 12.58 -9.52
CA PRO A 38 16.99 13.67 -9.42
C PRO A 38 16.81 14.59 -10.62
N ARG A 39 16.28 15.79 -10.42
CA ARG A 39 16.55 16.89 -11.35
C ARG A 39 17.98 17.35 -11.09
N GLU A 40 18.88 16.89 -11.95
CA GLU A 40 20.25 17.42 -12.12
C GLU A 40 21.14 17.40 -10.86
N ARG A 41 21.55 16.22 -10.38
CA ARG A 41 22.87 16.10 -9.73
C ARG A 41 23.56 14.79 -10.16
N PRO A 42 24.79 14.83 -10.69
CA PRO A 42 25.54 13.63 -11.01
C PRO A 42 25.89 12.91 -9.71
N PHE A 43 25.44 11.66 -9.57
CA PHE A 43 25.89 10.79 -8.49
C PHE A 43 27.35 10.42 -8.73
N LEU A 44 28.27 11.01 -7.95
CA LEU A 44 29.62 10.48 -7.82
C LEU A 44 29.51 9.09 -7.18
N THR A 45 29.69 8.06 -7.99
CA THR A 45 29.68 6.66 -7.53
C THR A 45 31.11 6.25 -7.19
N VAL A 46 31.33 5.72 -5.98
CA VAL A 46 32.60 5.10 -5.61
C VAL A 46 32.75 3.81 -6.41
N VAL A 47 33.82 3.69 -7.18
CA VAL A 47 34.14 2.53 -8.01
C VAL A 47 34.44 1.33 -7.10
N GLY A 48 33.72 0.21 -7.30
CA GLY A 48 34.11 -1.10 -6.74
C GLY A 48 33.12 -1.83 -5.83
N GLN A 49 31.92 -1.30 -5.56
CA GLN A 49 30.85 -2.08 -4.92
C GLN A 49 29.80 -2.48 -5.96
N GLU A 50 29.67 -3.79 -6.22
CA GLU A 50 28.47 -4.35 -6.84
C GLU A 50 27.29 -4.11 -5.90
N ARG A 51 26.64 -2.96 -6.05
CA ARG A 51 25.36 -2.73 -5.40
C ARG A 51 24.32 -3.59 -6.13
N PRO A 52 23.44 -4.32 -5.41
CA PRO A 52 22.26 -4.88 -6.05
C PRO A 52 21.54 -3.74 -6.78
N SER A 53 21.08 -4.03 -8.00
CA SER A 53 20.37 -3.06 -8.83
C SER A 53 19.26 -2.40 -7.98
N PRO A 54 19.24 -1.07 -7.87
CA PRO A 54 18.31 -0.38 -6.98
C PRO A 54 16.87 -0.71 -7.39
N ARG A 55 16.05 -1.10 -6.41
CA ARG A 55 14.63 -1.38 -6.63
C ARG A 55 13.97 -0.17 -7.28
N PRO A 56 13.13 -0.34 -8.32
CA PRO A 56 12.45 0.79 -8.95
C PRO A 56 11.56 1.53 -7.95
N ASN A 57 11.46 2.86 -8.11
CA ASN A 57 10.56 3.69 -7.29
C ASN A 57 9.10 3.29 -7.48
N VAL A 58 8.72 2.81 -8.67
CA VAL A 58 7.37 2.31 -8.97
C VAL A 58 7.51 0.90 -9.54
N ASP A 59 6.91 -0.05 -8.85
CA ASP A 59 6.97 -1.48 -9.16
C ASP A 59 5.57 -1.99 -9.47
N ARG A 60 5.34 -2.41 -10.71
CA ARG A 60 4.07 -3.00 -11.15
C ARG A 60 4.19 -4.50 -11.04
N ILE A 61 3.52 -5.06 -10.05
CA ILE A 61 3.57 -6.50 -9.77
C ILE A 61 2.51 -7.20 -10.63
N HIS A 62 2.96 -8.15 -11.43
CA HIS A 62 2.13 -9.08 -12.16
C HIS A 62 2.84 -10.43 -12.25
N ASP A 63 3.10 -11.00 -11.08
CA ASP A 63 4.03 -12.10 -10.91
C ASP A 63 3.33 -13.36 -10.41
N VAL A 64 3.90 -14.51 -10.80
CA VAL A 64 3.55 -15.82 -10.27
C VAL A 64 4.74 -16.30 -9.45
N HIS A 65 4.56 -16.43 -8.14
CA HIS A 65 5.57 -17.01 -7.27
C HIS A 65 5.27 -18.49 -7.09
N LYS A 66 6.24 -19.34 -7.43
CA LYS A 66 6.20 -20.79 -7.27
C LYS A 66 7.14 -21.24 -6.17
N GLY A 67 6.80 -22.34 -5.52
CA GLY A 67 7.49 -22.83 -4.34
C GLY A 67 6.83 -22.29 -3.07
N GLU A 68 7.47 -22.51 -1.93
CA GLU A 68 6.87 -22.18 -0.64
C GLU A 68 6.62 -20.66 -0.51
N VAL A 69 5.35 -20.31 -0.33
CA VAL A 69 4.87 -18.96 -0.03
C VAL A 69 4.18 -18.98 1.32
N LEU A 70 4.57 -18.05 2.19
CA LEU A 70 3.99 -17.88 3.52
C LEU A 70 3.08 -16.66 3.53
N VAL A 71 1.77 -16.88 3.67
CA VAL A 71 0.77 -15.82 3.77
C VAL A 71 0.45 -15.57 5.23
N SER A 72 0.86 -14.43 5.76
CA SER A 72 0.59 -14.05 7.15
C SER A 72 -0.91 -14.00 7.42
N THR A 73 -1.38 -14.55 8.53
CA THR A 73 -2.79 -14.48 8.94
C THR A 73 -3.21 -13.06 9.33
N GLU A 74 -2.27 -12.16 9.53
CA GLU A 74 -2.53 -10.76 9.86
C GLU A 74 -3.01 -9.92 8.66
N ILE A 75 -3.02 -10.47 7.45
CA ILE A 75 -3.62 -9.77 6.29
C ILE A 75 -5.15 -9.66 6.41
N GLY A 76 -5.76 -10.43 7.31
CA GLY A 76 -7.17 -10.35 7.66
C GLY A 76 -7.43 -9.51 8.92
N LEU A 77 -8.66 -9.05 9.08
CA LEU A 77 -9.12 -8.41 10.32
C LEU A 77 -9.09 -9.37 11.52
N HIS A 78 -9.33 -10.66 11.25
CA HIS A 78 -9.38 -11.71 12.26
C HIS A 78 -8.52 -12.89 11.82
N ALA A 79 -7.33 -13.01 12.41
CA ALA A 79 -6.38 -14.08 12.10
C ALA A 79 -7.00 -15.48 12.29
N GLY A 80 -7.76 -15.69 13.37
CA GLY A 80 -8.44 -16.96 13.66
C GLY A 80 -9.42 -17.40 12.57
N THR A 81 -10.09 -16.45 11.89
CA THR A 81 -10.98 -16.78 10.77
C THR A 81 -10.18 -17.25 9.56
N LEU A 82 -9.01 -16.66 9.28
CA LEU A 82 -8.15 -17.10 8.19
C LEU A 82 -7.55 -18.48 8.44
N ILE A 83 -7.16 -18.76 9.70
CA ILE A 83 -6.68 -20.08 10.12
C ILE A 83 -7.76 -21.14 9.89
N ALA A 84 -8.97 -20.93 10.43
CA ALA A 84 -10.07 -21.88 10.29
C ALA A 84 -10.41 -22.16 8.81
N ARG A 85 -10.44 -21.12 7.96
CA ARG A 85 -10.71 -21.28 6.51
C ARG A 85 -9.59 -21.99 5.77
N ALA A 86 -8.34 -21.78 6.17
CA ALA A 86 -7.21 -22.49 5.60
C ALA A 86 -7.22 -23.97 5.98
N GLU A 87 -7.52 -24.30 7.23
CA GLU A 87 -7.68 -25.68 7.70
C GLU A 87 -8.85 -26.38 6.99
N GLU A 88 -10.00 -25.72 6.85
CA GLU A 88 -11.15 -26.22 6.07
C GLU A 88 -10.78 -26.50 4.61
N ALA A 89 -9.88 -25.70 4.03
CA ALA A 89 -9.38 -25.86 2.66
C ALA A 89 -8.22 -26.87 2.54
N GLY A 90 -7.80 -27.51 3.65
CA GLY A 90 -6.69 -28.47 3.67
C GLY A 90 -5.30 -27.85 3.52
N LEU A 91 -5.15 -26.54 3.77
CA LEU A 91 -3.86 -25.85 3.73
C LEU A 91 -3.10 -26.01 5.04
N SER A 92 -1.78 -26.06 4.94
CA SER A 92 -0.90 -26.13 6.11
C SER A 92 -0.74 -24.76 6.77
N ILE A 93 -0.71 -24.74 8.10
CA ILE A 93 -0.39 -23.56 8.92
C ILE A 93 0.99 -23.74 9.55
N ARG A 94 1.81 -22.70 9.49
CA ARG A 94 3.13 -22.65 10.13
C ARG A 94 3.18 -21.48 11.11
N SER A 95 3.68 -21.73 12.31
CA SER A 95 3.99 -20.67 13.26
C SER A 95 5.39 -20.11 13.01
N GLY A 96 5.51 -18.79 12.97
CA GLY A 96 6.77 -18.07 12.92
C GLY A 96 7.41 -17.90 14.30
N PRO A 97 8.70 -17.54 14.33
CA PRO A 97 9.44 -17.31 15.58
C PRO A 97 8.92 -16.11 16.38
N ASP A 98 8.20 -15.20 15.73
CA ASP A 98 7.53 -14.04 16.29
C ASP A 98 6.12 -14.35 16.85
N GLY A 99 5.69 -15.61 16.79
CA GLY A 99 4.34 -16.03 17.16
C GLY A 99 3.29 -15.75 16.08
N ALA A 100 3.67 -15.19 14.92
CA ALA A 100 2.76 -14.99 13.81
C ALA A 100 2.41 -16.34 13.17
N SER A 101 1.19 -16.49 12.66
CA SER A 101 0.78 -17.68 11.91
C SER A 101 0.80 -17.39 10.41
N TYR A 102 1.19 -18.39 9.63
CA TYR A 102 1.33 -18.31 8.19
C TYR A 102 0.59 -19.46 7.52
N ILE A 103 -0.23 -19.15 6.52
CA ILE A 103 -0.82 -20.12 5.61
C ILE A 103 0.22 -20.43 4.54
N VAL A 104 0.49 -21.71 4.31
CA VAL A 104 1.47 -22.16 3.33
C VAL A 104 0.78 -22.42 1.99
N LEU A 105 1.28 -21.79 0.93
CA LEU A 105 0.89 -22.03 -0.46
C LEU A 105 2.10 -22.47 -1.27
N ASP A 106 1.88 -23.30 -2.29
CA ASP A 106 2.93 -23.72 -3.24
C ASP A 106 3.04 -22.80 -4.45
N GLU A 107 1.99 -22.02 -4.71
CA GLU A 107 1.93 -21.04 -5.78
C GLU A 107 0.98 -19.92 -5.39
N VAL A 108 1.34 -18.67 -5.72
CA VAL A 108 0.44 -17.52 -5.60
C VAL A 108 0.61 -16.61 -6.79
N HIS A 109 -0.49 -16.08 -7.31
CA HIS A 109 -0.46 -15.03 -8.32
C HIS A 109 -0.66 -13.70 -7.61
N LEU A 110 0.16 -12.72 -7.95
CA LEU A 110 0.11 -11.38 -7.36
C LEU A 110 -0.13 -10.34 -8.43
N ARG A 111 -0.96 -9.36 -8.11
CA ARG A 111 -1.22 -8.23 -8.98
C ARG A 111 -1.32 -6.95 -8.19
N GLY A 112 -0.57 -5.94 -8.58
CA GLY A 112 -0.78 -4.62 -8.01
C GLY A 112 0.39 -3.67 -8.20
N LEU A 113 0.51 -2.75 -7.26
CA LEU A 113 1.47 -1.65 -7.32
C LEU A 113 2.18 -1.52 -5.98
N ASP A 114 3.50 -1.46 -6.01
CA ASP A 114 4.32 -1.09 -4.86
C ASP A 114 5.19 0.10 -5.27
N PHE A 115 5.02 1.24 -4.60
CA PHE A 115 5.74 2.45 -4.97
C PHE A 115 6.27 3.22 -3.78
N LYS A 116 7.40 3.90 -3.99
CA LYS A 116 8.02 4.80 -3.02
C LYS A 116 7.22 6.09 -2.93
N LEU A 117 6.79 6.42 -1.72
CA LEU A 117 6.17 7.70 -1.41
C LEU A 117 7.27 8.74 -1.19
N PHE A 118 7.15 9.89 -1.85
CA PHE A 118 8.11 10.97 -1.72
C PHE A 118 8.13 11.50 -0.28
N ASP A 119 9.28 11.38 0.36
CA ASP A 119 9.64 12.11 1.58
C ASP A 119 10.85 13.02 1.27
N PRO A 120 10.71 14.36 1.28
CA PRO A 120 11.79 15.33 1.08
C PRO A 120 13.04 15.07 1.93
N ARG A 121 12.86 14.47 3.12
CA ARG A 121 13.94 14.25 4.09
C ARG A 121 14.55 12.86 3.99
N GLY A 122 13.97 11.97 3.17
CA GLY A 122 14.45 10.61 2.93
C GLY A 122 14.74 9.83 4.21
N LEU A 123 13.91 10.00 5.25
CA LEU A 123 14.27 9.55 6.60
C LEU A 123 14.13 8.03 6.79
N TYR A 124 13.28 7.40 6.00
CA TYR A 124 12.97 5.97 6.09
C TYR A 124 13.03 5.28 4.72
N PRO A 125 14.20 5.24 4.04
CA PRO A 125 14.33 4.82 2.64
C PRO A 125 13.92 3.37 2.35
N GLU A 126 13.75 2.55 3.38
CA GLU A 126 13.32 1.14 3.31
C GLU A 126 11.90 0.91 3.86
N ASN A 127 11.25 1.95 4.41
CA ASN A 127 9.90 1.86 4.99
C ASN A 127 8.99 2.99 4.48
N ASP A 128 9.28 3.52 3.30
CA ASP A 128 8.57 4.62 2.65
C ASP A 128 7.77 4.16 1.43
N ARG A 129 7.47 2.87 1.34
CA ARG A 129 6.75 2.28 0.21
C ARG A 129 5.30 1.99 0.54
N MET A 130 4.41 2.38 -0.36
CA MET A 130 2.99 2.05 -0.33
C MET A 130 2.73 0.83 -1.22
N SER A 131 2.35 -0.29 -0.60
CA SER A 131 1.98 -1.53 -1.28
C SER A 131 0.47 -1.70 -1.40
N PHE A 132 -0.01 -1.73 -2.63
CA PHE A 132 -1.36 -2.14 -3.01
C PHE A 132 -1.27 -3.34 -3.94
N VAL A 133 -0.80 -4.47 -3.37
CA VAL A 133 -0.63 -5.74 -4.06
C VAL A 133 -1.73 -6.67 -3.60
N PHE A 134 -2.42 -7.29 -4.55
CA PHE A 134 -3.51 -8.21 -4.30
C PHE A 134 -3.08 -9.64 -4.57
N ILE A 135 -3.52 -10.56 -3.72
CA ILE A 135 -3.50 -11.99 -4.02
C ILE A 135 -4.57 -12.28 -5.08
N ASP A 136 -4.18 -12.92 -6.18
CA ASP A 136 -5.07 -13.55 -7.15
C ASP A 136 -5.02 -15.07 -6.87
N CYS A 137 -6.04 -15.61 -6.18
CA CYS A 137 -6.09 -17.01 -5.76
C CYS A 137 -7.53 -17.55 -5.83
N PRO A 138 -8.08 -17.77 -7.03
CA PRO A 138 -9.47 -18.17 -7.21
C PRO A 138 -9.80 -19.52 -6.56
N GLN A 139 -8.81 -20.37 -6.27
CA GLN A 139 -9.01 -21.64 -5.57
C GLN A 139 -9.31 -21.44 -4.07
N HIS A 140 -8.87 -20.33 -3.49
CA HIS A 140 -9.02 -20.01 -2.08
C HIS A 140 -9.67 -18.63 -1.92
N HIS A 141 -11.00 -18.56 -2.06
CA HIS A 141 -11.78 -17.32 -2.01
C HIS A 141 -11.61 -16.48 -0.73
N PHE A 142 -11.08 -17.07 0.35
CA PHE A 142 -10.80 -16.35 1.59
C PHE A 142 -9.47 -15.60 1.55
N LEU A 143 -8.58 -15.90 0.58
CA LEU A 143 -7.33 -15.19 0.28
C LEU A 143 -7.44 -14.31 -0.97
N ASP A 144 -8.24 -14.72 -1.95
CA ASP A 144 -8.42 -13.98 -3.20
C ASP A 144 -8.83 -12.51 -2.97
N GLY A 145 -8.13 -11.58 -3.61
CA GLY A 145 -8.40 -10.15 -3.51
C GLY A 145 -7.91 -9.47 -2.24
N ARG A 146 -7.12 -10.14 -1.38
CA ARG A 146 -6.54 -9.52 -0.18
C ARG A 146 -5.30 -8.69 -0.47
N LEU A 147 -5.18 -7.57 0.24
CA LEU A 147 -4.01 -6.70 0.21
C LEU A 147 -2.83 -7.28 0.98
N VAL A 148 -1.65 -7.24 0.36
CA VAL A 148 -0.39 -7.73 0.91
C VAL A 148 0.78 -6.80 0.55
N THR A 149 1.87 -6.97 1.28
CA THR A 149 3.22 -6.54 0.86
C THR A 149 4.05 -7.79 0.63
N VAL A 150 4.89 -7.73 -0.41
CA VAL A 150 5.76 -8.83 -0.79
C VAL A 150 7.11 -8.66 -0.12
N GLY A 151 7.43 -9.56 0.80
CA GLY A 151 8.75 -9.72 1.41
C GLY A 151 9.41 -11.02 0.97
N SER A 152 10.70 -11.15 1.27
CA SER A 152 11.43 -12.41 1.06
C SER A 152 12.30 -12.72 2.27
N ASN A 153 12.43 -14.01 2.59
CA ASN A 153 13.41 -14.53 3.53
C ASN A 153 14.24 -15.59 2.81
N GLY A 154 15.23 -15.13 2.02
CA GLY A 154 16.02 -15.99 1.16
C GLY A 154 15.21 -16.52 -0.02
N ARG A 155 14.83 -17.80 0.02
CA ARG A 155 14.07 -18.46 -1.06
C ARG A 155 12.55 -18.44 -0.85
N THR A 156 12.10 -18.14 0.37
CA THR A 156 10.68 -18.16 0.71
C THR A 156 10.09 -16.76 0.54
N VAL A 157 8.98 -16.66 -0.19
CA VAL A 157 8.20 -15.42 -0.30
C VAL A 157 7.29 -15.30 0.90
N ILE A 158 7.27 -14.12 1.52
CA ILE A 158 6.41 -13.83 2.66
C ILE A 158 5.44 -12.73 2.27
N LEU A 159 4.15 -13.02 2.34
CA LEU A 159 3.08 -12.05 2.13
C LEU A 159 2.57 -11.57 3.48
N SER A 160 2.82 -10.31 3.79
CA SER A 160 2.47 -9.71 5.08
C SER A 160 1.48 -8.57 4.92
N CYS A 161 0.93 -8.11 6.04
CA CYS A 161 0.11 -6.91 6.07
C CYS A 161 0.92 -5.70 5.55
N PRO A 162 0.36 -4.89 4.64
CA PRO A 162 0.96 -3.63 4.24
C PRO A 162 1.16 -2.67 5.40
N ASN A 163 2.33 -2.03 5.41
CA ASN A 163 2.66 -0.98 6.35
C ASN A 163 3.63 0.04 5.74
N ILE A 164 3.54 1.27 6.23
CA ILE A 164 4.45 2.36 5.87
C ILE A 164 4.78 3.16 7.13
N ARG A 165 6.01 3.69 7.20
CA ARG A 165 6.41 4.60 8.26
C ARG A 165 6.34 6.04 7.75
N LEU A 166 5.41 6.82 8.29
CA LEU A 166 5.16 8.20 7.89
C LEU A 166 5.63 9.21 8.93
N LYS A 167 5.70 10.46 8.48
CA LYS A 167 5.73 11.64 9.33
C LYS A 167 4.33 12.24 9.43
N SER A 168 4.11 13.00 10.49
CA SER A 168 2.83 13.62 10.81
C SER A 168 2.21 14.48 9.72
N TYR A 169 3.01 15.11 8.86
CA TYR A 169 2.48 15.95 7.78
C TYR A 169 1.85 15.13 6.61
N LEU A 170 2.12 13.82 6.51
CA LEU A 170 1.49 12.93 5.53
C LEU A 170 0.31 12.16 6.11
N GLU A 171 0.04 12.28 7.41
CA GLU A 171 -0.98 11.49 8.07
C GLU A 171 -2.39 11.85 7.58
N ASP A 172 -2.77 13.12 7.67
CA ASP A 172 -4.10 13.58 7.23
C ASP A 172 -4.34 13.28 5.74
N TRP A 173 -3.29 13.44 4.93
CA TRP A 173 -3.34 13.08 3.51
C TRP A 173 -3.57 11.57 3.30
N THR A 174 -2.90 10.73 4.10
CA THR A 174 -3.05 9.27 4.03
C THR A 174 -4.45 8.85 4.48
N ASP A 175 -4.99 9.48 5.51
CA ASP A 175 -6.37 9.26 5.97
C ASP A 175 -7.39 9.62 4.88
N CYS A 176 -7.17 10.73 4.17
CA CYS A 176 -8.00 11.14 3.03
C CYS A 176 -7.95 10.11 1.89
N LEU A 177 -6.74 9.67 1.51
CA LEU A 177 -6.55 8.64 0.48
C LEU A 177 -7.24 7.32 0.89
N PHE A 178 -7.06 6.87 2.13
CA PHE A 178 -7.60 5.62 2.63
C PHE A 178 -9.13 5.66 2.79
N ALA A 179 -9.68 6.81 3.21
CA ALA A 179 -11.12 7.05 3.20
C ALA A 179 -11.68 6.98 1.78
N TRP A 180 -10.98 7.56 0.80
CA TRP A 180 -11.38 7.51 -0.61
C TRP A 180 -11.37 6.06 -1.14
N ILE A 181 -10.31 5.28 -0.86
CA ILE A 181 -10.23 3.85 -1.22
C ILE A 181 -11.40 3.08 -0.61
N ARG A 182 -11.65 3.31 0.69
CA ARG A 182 -12.73 2.63 1.40
C ARG A 182 -14.10 2.92 0.79
N PHE A 183 -14.35 4.18 0.47
CA PHE A 183 -15.63 4.63 -0.04
C PHE A 183 -15.91 4.12 -1.46
N PHE A 184 -14.95 4.24 -2.38
CA PHE A 184 -15.18 3.95 -3.81
C PHE A 184 -14.82 2.52 -4.25
N HIS A 185 -13.87 1.86 -3.58
CA HIS A 185 -13.31 0.60 -4.10
C HIS A 185 -13.44 -0.59 -3.14
N MET A 186 -13.46 -0.35 -1.82
CA MET A 186 -13.31 -1.42 -0.85
C MET A 186 -13.93 -1.06 0.51
N GLY A 187 -15.22 -1.30 0.70
CA GLY A 187 -15.94 -0.89 1.91
C GLY A 187 -15.40 -1.47 3.23
N ASP A 188 -14.74 -2.63 3.17
CA ASP A 188 -14.08 -3.29 4.29
C ASP A 188 -12.59 -2.92 4.44
N PHE A 189 -12.11 -1.95 3.65
CA PHE A 189 -10.77 -1.39 3.82
C PHE A 189 -10.64 -0.80 5.22
N TRP A 190 -9.57 -1.18 5.89
CA TRP A 190 -9.29 -0.81 7.26
C TRP A 190 -7.85 -0.36 7.37
N TRP A 191 -7.60 0.65 8.19
CA TRP A 191 -6.26 1.08 8.50
C TRP A 191 -6.16 1.48 9.97
N GLN A 192 -4.96 1.39 10.50
CA GLN A 192 -4.63 1.84 11.83
C GLN A 192 -3.30 2.58 11.81
N ARG A 193 -3.27 3.67 12.54
CA ARG A 193 -2.06 4.43 12.89
C ARG A 193 -1.96 4.49 14.42
N HIS A 194 -0.79 4.80 14.97
CA HIS A 194 -0.54 4.74 16.42
C HIS A 194 -1.41 5.72 17.25
N GLU A 195 -1.95 6.77 16.64
CA GLU A 195 -2.89 7.72 17.24
C GLU A 195 -4.25 7.62 16.54
N GLU A 196 -5.34 7.35 17.28
CA GLU A 196 -6.68 7.20 16.70
C GLU A 196 -7.17 8.54 16.11
N LEU A 197 -7.46 8.59 14.80
CA LEU A 197 -8.20 9.70 14.20
C LEU A 197 -9.54 9.23 13.67
N GLN A 198 -10.56 10.06 13.90
CA GLN A 198 -11.92 9.90 13.40
C GLN A 198 -12.08 10.23 11.90
N GLY A 199 -10.96 10.43 11.16
CA GLY A 199 -10.94 11.07 9.85
C GLY A 199 -11.81 10.41 8.77
N TYR A 200 -12.08 9.10 8.85
CA TYR A 200 -12.99 8.45 7.90
C TYR A 200 -14.40 9.08 7.88
N ASN A 201 -14.96 9.39 9.05
CA ASN A 201 -16.33 9.92 9.12
C ASN A 201 -16.41 11.33 8.52
N ASP A 202 -15.36 12.13 8.70
CA ASP A 202 -15.28 13.50 8.17
C ASP A 202 -15.20 13.49 6.64
N TYR A 203 -14.34 12.63 6.07
CA TYR A 203 -14.21 12.51 4.61
C TYR A 203 -15.41 11.84 3.95
N ARG A 204 -16.03 10.86 4.62
CA ARG A 204 -17.20 10.15 4.09
C ARG A 204 -18.34 11.09 3.75
N GLY A 205 -18.67 12.03 4.65
CA GLY A 205 -19.74 13.00 4.40
C GLY A 205 -19.49 13.84 3.15
N VAL A 206 -18.23 14.29 2.96
CA VAL A 206 -17.83 15.06 1.77
C VAL A 206 -17.99 14.21 0.50
N PHE A 207 -17.54 12.95 0.51
CA PHE A 207 -17.65 12.08 -0.66
C PHE A 207 -19.11 11.75 -1.00
N GLU A 208 -19.95 11.52 0.00
CA GLU A 208 -21.40 11.29 -0.18
C GLU A 208 -22.10 12.51 -0.80
N THR A 209 -21.75 13.73 -0.36
CA THR A 209 -22.29 14.96 -0.97
C THR A 209 -21.89 15.07 -2.43
N VAL A 210 -20.61 14.94 -2.77
CA VAL A 210 -20.14 15.04 -4.16
C VAL A 210 -20.73 13.94 -5.05
N GLN A 211 -20.85 12.72 -4.53
CA GLN A 211 -21.50 11.61 -5.22
C GLN A 211 -22.97 11.88 -5.49
N THR A 212 -23.70 12.41 -4.51
CA THR A 212 -25.12 12.74 -4.63
C THR A 212 -25.34 13.83 -5.69
N GLU A 213 -24.46 14.83 -5.74
CA GLU A 213 -24.58 15.95 -6.67
C GLU A 213 -24.14 15.61 -8.11
N ARG A 214 -23.12 14.77 -8.28
CA ARG A 214 -22.42 14.60 -9.57
C ARG A 214 -22.44 13.17 -10.12
N GLY A 215 -22.92 12.21 -9.34
CA GLY A 215 -22.87 10.79 -9.65
C GLY A 215 -21.53 10.14 -9.32
N THR A 216 -21.54 8.82 -9.15
CA THR A 216 -20.41 8.03 -8.63
C THR A 216 -19.11 8.22 -9.41
N ALA A 217 -19.13 8.09 -10.74
CA ALA A 217 -17.91 8.14 -11.55
C ALA A 217 -17.23 9.52 -11.51
N VAL A 218 -18.03 10.59 -11.53
CA VAL A 218 -17.51 11.97 -11.46
C VAL A 218 -17.00 12.28 -10.05
N ALA A 219 -17.69 11.78 -9.02
CA ALA A 219 -17.25 11.95 -7.64
C ALA A 219 -15.96 11.19 -7.34
N GLU A 220 -15.82 9.95 -7.80
CA GLU A 220 -14.60 9.14 -7.69
C GLU A 220 -13.40 9.91 -8.24
N GLU A 221 -13.51 10.41 -9.48
CA GLU A 221 -12.43 11.15 -10.14
C GLU A 221 -12.13 12.49 -9.46
N ALA A 222 -13.16 13.31 -9.22
CA ALA A 222 -12.98 14.66 -8.68
C ALA A 222 -12.38 14.64 -7.27
N THR A 223 -12.79 13.67 -6.44
CA THR A 223 -12.24 13.52 -5.09
C THR A 223 -10.83 12.93 -5.11
N PHE A 224 -10.52 12.04 -6.06
CA PHE A 224 -9.15 11.56 -6.25
C PHE A 224 -8.21 12.67 -6.73
N ASP A 225 -8.66 13.54 -7.63
CA ASP A 225 -7.87 14.70 -8.07
C ASP A 225 -7.57 15.66 -6.91
N ALA A 226 -8.51 15.82 -5.97
CA ALA A 226 -8.27 16.57 -4.74
C ALA A 226 -7.21 15.89 -3.85
N VAL A 227 -7.24 14.56 -3.69
CA VAL A 227 -6.20 13.79 -2.98
C VAL A 227 -4.82 14.00 -3.61
N LEU A 228 -4.74 13.96 -4.94
CA LEU A 228 -3.49 14.14 -5.69
C LEU A 228 -2.96 15.58 -5.62
N SER A 229 -3.87 16.56 -5.66
CA SER A 229 -3.55 17.99 -5.53
C SER A 229 -2.95 18.27 -4.14
N THR A 230 -3.58 17.77 -3.07
CA THR A 230 -3.08 17.91 -1.70
C THR A 230 -1.69 17.28 -1.53
N PHE A 231 -1.47 16.08 -2.09
CA PHE A 231 -0.15 15.46 -2.12
C PHE A 231 0.89 16.37 -2.77
N THR A 232 0.57 16.92 -3.94
CA THR A 232 1.44 17.80 -4.73
C THR A 232 1.78 19.07 -3.95
N GLN A 233 0.79 19.68 -3.29
CA GLN A 233 0.99 20.87 -2.46
C GLN A 233 1.92 20.57 -1.27
N HIS A 234 1.72 19.44 -0.58
CA HIS A 234 2.58 19.03 0.53
C HIS A 234 4.01 18.76 0.06
N ALA A 235 4.18 18.10 -1.09
CA ALA A 235 5.47 17.81 -1.69
C ALA A 235 6.23 19.09 -2.08
N GLU A 236 5.58 20.05 -2.75
CA GLU A 236 6.19 21.31 -3.16
C GLU A 236 6.55 22.21 -1.98
N HIS A 237 5.65 22.32 -0.99
CA HIS A 237 5.91 23.08 0.24
C HIS A 237 7.16 22.53 0.96
N SER A 238 7.18 21.22 1.17
CA SER A 238 8.27 20.51 1.81
C SER A 238 9.61 20.64 1.08
N ARG A 239 9.58 20.63 -0.26
CA ARG A 239 10.76 20.80 -1.09
C ARG A 239 11.32 22.22 -0.96
N CYS A 240 10.46 23.24 -1.00
CA CYS A 240 10.83 24.64 -0.79
C CYS A 240 11.48 24.87 0.58
N GLU A 241 10.93 24.28 1.64
CA GLU A 241 11.50 24.38 2.99
C GLU A 241 12.90 23.77 3.06
N THR A 242 13.06 22.56 2.52
CA THR A 242 14.34 21.83 2.55
C THR A 242 15.45 22.58 1.79
N GLN A 243 15.11 23.21 0.66
CA GLN A 243 16.04 24.04 -0.11
C GLN A 243 16.44 25.34 0.59
N ARG A 244 15.58 25.92 1.43
CA ARG A 244 15.91 27.13 2.21
C ARG A 244 16.82 26.84 3.40
N THR A 245 16.82 25.60 3.88
CA THR A 245 17.61 25.16 5.05
C THR A 245 18.93 24.49 4.68
N ALA A 246 19.21 24.26 3.39
CA ALA A 246 20.43 23.65 2.87
C ALA A 246 21.41 24.72 2.36
#